data_AF-A0A3M1ZHI5-F1
#
_entry.id   AF-A0A3M1ZHI5-F1
#
_cell.length_a   1.000
_cell.length_b   1.000
_cell.length_c   1.000
_cell.angle_alpha   90.00
_cell.angle_beta   90.00
_cell.angle_gamma   90.00
#
_symmetry.space_group_name_H-M   'P 1'
#
loop_
_entity.id
_entity.type
_entity.pdbx_description
1 polymer ?
#
loop_
_entity_poly.entity_id
_entity_poly.type
_entity_poly.pdbx_seq_one_letter_code
_entity_poly.pdbx_strand_id
1 'polypeptide(L)' 'ILQGAFCVAPEHVRAVAAPVLRHRLITNFNAEADNVTTDDVIAQLLEEIPVDASDDAERRQLDAVMG' A
#
# COMPACT_ATOMS: atom_id res chain seq x y z
N ILE A 1 -5.03 20.01 -3.10
CA ILE A 1 -3.90 20.82 -2.59
C ILE A 1 -3.59 20.28 -1.20
N LEU A 2 -2.37 19.79 -0.97
CA LEU A 2 -1.94 19.22 0.31
C LEU A 2 -2.13 20.25 1.43
N GLN A 3 -2.87 19.86 2.46
CA GLN A 3 -3.52 20.69 3.47
C GLN A 3 -2.53 21.36 4.44
N GLY A 4 -1.68 22.28 3.96
CA GLY A 4 -0.92 23.20 4.83
C GLY A 4 0.04 22.55 5.82
N ALA A 5 0.34 21.25 5.68
CA ALA A 5 1.26 20.53 6.55
C ALA A 5 2.71 20.90 6.21
N PHE A 6 3.49 21.25 7.23
CA PHE A 6 4.92 21.56 7.10
C PHE A 6 5.80 20.31 6.93
N CYS A 7 5.21 19.13 7.10
CA CYS A 7 5.86 17.83 6.90
C CYS A 7 4.95 16.87 6.13
N VAL A 8 5.57 15.94 5.41
CA VAL A 8 4.87 14.84 4.75
C VAL A 8 4.49 13.82 5.81
N ALA A 9 3.31 13.23 5.64
CA ALA A 9 2.73 12.25 6.55
C ALA A 9 2.18 11.09 5.72
N PRO A 10 2.07 9.88 6.26
CA PRO A 10 1.66 8.68 5.52
C PRO A 10 0.32 8.83 4.78
N GLU A 11 -0.63 9.54 5.36
CA GLU A 11 -1.93 9.88 4.78
C GLU A 11 -1.81 10.69 3.49
N HIS A 12 -0.79 11.55 3.38
CA HIS A 12 -0.53 12.31 2.16
C HIS A 12 -0.08 11.41 1.00
N VAL A 13 0.69 10.36 1.29
CA VAL A 13 1.11 9.36 0.30
C VAL A 13 -0.09 8.51 -0.10
N ARG A 14 -0.89 8.04 0.86
CA ARG A 14 -2.11 7.27 0.60
C ARG A 14 -3.09 8.03 -0.29
N ALA A 15 -3.24 9.35 -0.06
CA ALA A 15 -4.12 10.21 -0.85
C ALA A 15 -3.74 10.30 -2.34
N VAL A 16 -2.47 10.10 -2.69
CA VAL A 16 -1.98 10.16 -4.08
C VAL A 16 -1.65 8.79 -4.68
N ALA A 17 -1.77 7.71 -3.92
CA ALA A 17 -1.39 6.37 -4.36
C ALA A 17 -2.18 5.91 -5.59
N ALA A 18 -3.51 6.03 -5.58
CA ALA A 18 -4.36 5.62 -6.70
C ALA A 18 -4.01 6.34 -8.02
N PRO A 19 -4.01 7.69 -8.11
CA PRO A 19 -3.67 8.36 -9.37
C PRO A 19 -2.23 8.13 -9.83
N VAL A 20 -1.28 7.86 -8.93
CA VAL A 20 0.13 7.58 -9.28
C VAL A 20 0.30 6.16 -9.83
N LEU A 21 -0.40 5.18 -9.25
CA LEU A 21 -0.19 3.76 -9.53
C LEU A 21 -1.16 3.20 -10.59
N ARG A 22 -2.33 3.81 -10.81
CA ARG A 22 -3.39 3.28 -11.70
C ARG A 22 -2.92 2.97 -13.13
N HIS A 23 -1.98 3.75 -13.66
CA HIS A 23 -1.43 3.53 -15.01
C HIS A 23 -0.06 2.84 -15.01
N ARG A 24 0.42 2.40 -13.83
CA ARG A 24 1.71 1.74 -13.64
C ARG A 24 1.58 0.25 -13.35
N LEU A 25 0.36 -0.24 -13.21
CA LEU A 25 0.05 -1.63 -12.94
C LEU A 25 -0.80 -2.16 -14.10
N ILE A 26 -0.54 -3.41 -14.47
CA ILE A 26 -1.27 -4.14 -15.50
C ILE A 26 -1.77 -5.42 -14.84
N THR A 27 -3.08 -5.66 -14.90
CA THR A 27 -3.71 -6.90 -14.42
C THR A 27 -3.33 -8.07 -15.30
N ASN A 28 -3.29 -9.27 -14.72
CA ASN A 28 -3.12 -10.50 -15.50
C ASN A 28 -4.49 -11.03 -15.98
N PHE A 29 -4.45 -12.04 -16.86
CA PHE A 29 -5.66 -12.61 -17.46
C PHE A 29 -6.67 -13.15 -16.42
N ASN A 30 -6.19 -13.76 -15.33
CA ASN A 30 -7.07 -14.29 -14.30
C ASN A 30 -7.80 -13.16 -13.56
N ALA A 31 -7.09 -12.10 -13.21
CA ALA A 31 -7.67 -10.91 -12.58
C ALA A 31 -8.71 -10.25 -13.51
N GLU A 32 -8.44 -10.15 -14.81
CA GLU A 32 -9.41 -9.65 -15.78
C GLU A 32 -10.65 -10.54 -15.88
N ALA A 33 -10.48 -11.87 -15.89
CA ALA A 33 -11.59 -12.83 -15.89
C ALA A 33 -12.48 -12.70 -14.63
N ASP A 34 -11.87 -12.38 -13.49
CA ASP A 34 -12.54 -12.16 -12.21
C ASP A 34 -13.07 -10.73 -12.03
N ASN A 35 -12.98 -9.87 -13.07
CA ASN A 35 -13.34 -8.45 -13.03
C ASN A 35 -12.59 -7.65 -11.94
N VAL A 36 -11.38 -8.06 -11.58
CA VAL A 36 -10.50 -7.33 -10.67
C VAL A 36 -9.84 -6.19 -11.43
N THR A 37 -10.05 -4.96 -10.96
CA THR A 37 -9.45 -3.76 -11.56
C THR A 37 -8.12 -3.40 -10.90
N THR A 38 -7.32 -2.58 -11.58
CA THR A 38 -6.12 -1.99 -10.98
C THR A 38 -6.41 -1.21 -9.70
N ASP A 39 -7.58 -0.60 -9.59
CA ASP A 39 -7.97 0.16 -8.39
C ASP A 39 -8.25 -0.75 -7.20
N ASP A 40 -8.85 -1.93 -7.45
CA ASP A 40 -9.07 -2.94 -6.42
C ASP A 40 -7.74 -3.45 -5.86
N VAL A 41 -6.77 -3.72 -6.74
CA VAL A 41 -5.41 -4.13 -6.34
C VAL A 41 -4.72 -3.05 -5.51
N ILE A 42 -4.81 -1.78 -5.93
CA ILE A 42 -4.21 -0.67 -5.19
C ILE A 42 -4.85 -0.53 -3.79
N ALA A 43 -6.18 -0.63 -3.71
CA ALA A 43 -6.88 -0.56 -2.43
C ALA A 43 -6.44 -1.70 -1.49
N GLN A 44 -6.39 -2.92 -1.99
CA GLN A 44 -5.95 -4.09 -1.23
C GLN A 44 -4.50 -3.93 -0.73
N LEU A 45 -3.57 -3.48 -1.58
CA LEU A 45 -2.17 -3.25 -1.19
C LEU A 45 -2.05 -2.20 -0.08
N LEU A 46 -2.85 -1.14 -0.12
CA LEU A 46 -2.86 -0.11 0.90
C LEU A 46 -3.43 -0.62 2.24
N GLU A 47 -4.37 -1.56 2.20
CA GLU A 47 -4.93 -2.19 3.40
C GLU A 47 -3.95 -3.20 4.01
N GLU A 48 -3.32 -4.04 3.19
CA GLU A 48 -2.41 -5.10 3.64
C GLU A 48 -1.07 -4.58 4.17
N ILE A 49 -0.63 -3.39 3.75
CA ILE A 49 0.61 -2.78 4.22
C ILE A 49 0.29 -1.65 5.20
N PRO A 50 0.27 -1.93 6.52
CA PRO A 50 0.11 -0.90 7.53
C PRO A 50 1.32 0.04 7.52
N VAL A 51 1.07 1.31 7.85
CA VAL A 51 2.12 2.35 7.88
C VAL A 51 3.23 1.99 8.87
N ASP A 52 2.89 1.23 9.91
CA ASP A 52 3.80 0.82 10.99
C ASP A 52 4.43 -0.57 10.73
N ALA A 53 4.23 -1.16 9.54
CA ALA A 53 4.65 -2.53 9.23
C ALA A 53 6.16 -2.78 9.33
N SER A 54 7.00 -1.76 9.15
CA SER A 54 8.45 -1.87 9.37
C SER A 54 8.74 -2.32 10.81
N ASP A 55 7.94 -1.84 11.76
CA ASP A 55 8.04 -2.15 13.19
C ASP A 55 7.55 -3.58 13.47
N ASP A 56 6.47 -4.04 12.83
CA ASP A 56 5.90 -5.38 13.09
C ASP A 56 6.61 -6.53 12.35
N ALA A 57 7.13 -6.28 11.15
CA ALA A 57 7.94 -7.25 10.42
C ALA A 57 9.33 -7.39 11.06
N GLU A 58 9.97 -6.28 11.45
CA GLU A 58 11.21 -6.32 12.25
C GLU A 58 10.96 -6.95 13.63
N ARG A 59 9.87 -6.61 14.34
CA ARG A 59 9.50 -7.26 15.63
C ARG A 59 9.35 -8.77 15.49
N ARG A 60 8.59 -9.24 14.49
CA ARG A 60 8.40 -10.68 14.24
C ARG A 60 9.72 -11.38 13.91
N GLN A 61 10.62 -10.70 13.20
CA GLN A 61 11.93 -11.23 12.85
C GLN A 61 12.90 -11.22 14.04
N LEU A 62 12.79 -10.24 14.96
CA LEU A 62 13.55 -10.16 16.20
C LEU A 62 13.08 -11.24 17.21
N ASP A 63 11.77 -11.44 17.36
CA ASP A 63 11.17 -12.48 18.20
C ASP A 63 11.57 -13.89 17.73
N ALA A 64 11.70 -14.10 16.42
CA ALA A 64 12.15 -15.37 15.85
C ALA A 64 13.66 -15.66 16.05
N VAL A 65 14.46 -14.63 16.38
CA VAL A 65 15.91 -14.76 16.60
C VAL A 65 16.27 -14.79 18.10
N MET A 66 15.45 -14.16 18.94
CA MET A 66 15.67 -14.07 20.39
C MET A 66 14.82 -15.04 21.24
N GLY A 67 13.99 -15.88 20.60
CA GLY A 67 13.28 -17.01 21.21
C GLY A 67 13.91 -18.34 20.87
#